data_AF-A0A9D9YN67-F1
#
_entry.id   AF-A0A9D9YN67-F1
#
_cell.length_a   1.000
_cell.length_b   1.000
_cell.length_c   1.000
_cell.angle_alpha   90.00
_cell.angle_beta   90.00
_cell.angle_gamma   90.00
#
_symmetry.space_group_name_H-M   'P 1'
#
loop_
_entity.id
_entity.type
_entity.pdbx_description
1 polymer ?
#
loop_
_entity_poly.entity_id
_entity_poly.type
_entity_poly.pdbx_seq_one_letter_code
_entity_poly.pdbx_strand_id
1 'polypeptide(L)'
;MDQPTQQKTVTIYSTPTCHFCQMTKEFFTEKGIEFTNYDVSKDLERRQEMFNITSQMGVPVTVIGDDVVIGFDKEKLSELLNITA
;
A
#
# COMPACT_ATOMS: atom_id res chain seq x y z
N MET A 1 -27.15 2.34 -8.74
CA MET A 1 -27.10 3.41 -7.72
C MET A 1 -27.15 2.64 -6.41
N ASP A 2 -26.15 2.57 -5.54
CA ASP A 2 -25.15 3.54 -5.07
C ASP A 2 -23.92 2.74 -4.58
N GLN A 3 -22.70 3.12 -4.98
CA GLN A 3 -21.49 2.71 -4.25
C GLN A 3 -20.88 3.98 -3.67
N PRO A 4 -20.94 4.18 -2.33
CA PRO A 4 -20.21 5.26 -1.71
C PRO A 4 -18.73 4.90 -1.85
N THR A 5 -18.04 5.61 -2.72
CA THR A 5 -16.58 5.58 -2.81
C THR A 5 -16.05 6.12 -1.49
N GLN A 6 -15.90 5.21 -0.52
CA GLN A 6 -15.11 5.47 0.66
C GLN A 6 -13.70 5.72 0.14
N GLN A 7 -13.36 7.00 -0.04
CA GLN A 7 -12.04 7.43 -0.46
C GLN A 7 -11.07 7.16 0.69
N LYS A 8 -10.65 5.90 0.84
CA LYS A 8 -9.56 5.54 1.73
C LYS A 8 -8.27 5.91 1.01
N THR A 9 -7.50 6.78 1.64
CA THR A 9 -6.19 7.20 1.15
C THR A 9 -5.25 6.00 1.18
N VAL A 10 -4.89 5.50 0.01
CA VAL A 10 -3.91 4.41 -0.11
C VAL A 10 -2.52 5.00 -0.19
N THR A 11 -1.62 4.55 0.65
CA THR A 11 -0.23 4.98 0.71
C THR A 11 0.67 3.75 0.70
N ILE A 12 1.49 3.61 -0.32
CA ILE A 12 2.38 2.45 -0.50
C ILE A 12 3.79 2.89 -0.20
N TYR A 13 4.37 2.31 0.83
CA TYR A 13 5.78 2.39 1.15
C TYR A 13 6.50 1.26 0.41
N SER A 14 7.36 1.66 -0.51
CA SER A 14 8.07 0.74 -1.39
C SER A 14 9.53 1.14 -1.55
N THR A 15 10.35 0.19 -2.01
CA THR A 15 11.69 0.47 -2.49
C THR A 15 11.74 0.32 -4.02
N PRO A 16 12.55 1.14 -4.71
CA PRO A 16 12.65 1.13 -6.17
C PRO A 16 13.34 -0.14 -6.68
N THR A 17 14.06 -0.85 -5.81
CA THR A 17 14.76 -2.09 -6.10
C THR A 17 13.89 -3.35 -5.92
N CYS A 18 12.64 -3.21 -5.48
CA CYS A 18 11.78 -4.35 -5.18
C CYS A 18 10.74 -4.60 -6.28
N HIS A 19 10.83 -5.74 -6.96
CA HIS A 19 9.91 -6.15 -8.02
C HIS A 19 8.45 -6.27 -7.52
N PHE A 20 8.24 -6.78 -6.30
CA PHE A 20 6.89 -6.91 -5.70
C PHE A 20 6.20 -5.57 -5.48
N CYS A 21 6.96 -4.51 -5.22
CA CYS A 21 6.39 -3.18 -5.06
C CYS A 21 5.82 -2.65 -6.37
N GLN A 22 6.45 -2.96 -7.52
CA GLN A 22 5.94 -2.56 -8.82
C GLN A 22 4.62 -3.25 -9.14
N MET A 23 4.54 -4.58 -8.89
CA MET A 23 3.30 -5.35 -9.04
C MET A 23 2.16 -4.78 -8.20
N THR A 24 2.45 -4.35 -6.97
CA THR A 24 1.47 -3.76 -6.07
C THR A 24 0.91 -2.44 -6.62
N LYS A 25 1.77 -1.56 -7.13
CA LYS A 25 1.37 -0.28 -7.76
C LYS A 25 0.55 -0.51 -9.03
N GLU A 26 0.96 -1.47 -9.86
CA GLU A 26 0.23 -1.83 -11.08
C GLU A 26 -1.16 -2.36 -10.73
N PHE A 27 -1.27 -3.21 -9.70
CA PHE A 27 -2.57 -3.73 -9.25
C PHE A 27 -3.54 -2.61 -8.86
N PHE A 28 -3.09 -1.62 -8.08
CA PHE A 28 -3.95 -0.49 -7.72
C PHE A 28 -4.27 0.41 -8.92
N THR A 29 -3.30 0.66 -9.79
CA THR A 29 -3.49 1.44 -11.02
C THR A 29 -4.52 0.78 -11.94
N GLU A 30 -4.41 -0.53 -12.15
CA GLU A 30 -5.31 -1.33 -12.98
C GLU A 30 -6.74 -1.34 -12.41
N LYS A 31 -6.86 -1.33 -11.08
CA LYS A 31 -8.15 -1.21 -10.39
C LYS A 31 -8.70 0.22 -10.35
N GLY A 32 -7.96 1.22 -10.83
CA GLY A 32 -8.38 2.63 -10.82
C GLY A 32 -8.39 3.25 -9.43
N ILE A 33 -7.56 2.74 -8.52
CA ILE A 33 -7.48 3.20 -7.13
C ILE A 33 -6.40 4.27 -7.04
N GLU A 34 -6.72 5.44 -6.50
CA GLU A 34 -5.73 6.47 -6.21
C GLU A 34 -4.86 6.05 -5.02
N PHE A 35 -3.54 5.98 -5.24
CA PHE A 35 -2.57 5.69 -4.20
C PHE A 35 -1.37 6.64 -4.27
N THR A 36 -0.82 6.95 -3.10
CA THR A 36 0.42 7.70 -2.94
C THR A 36 1.56 6.71 -2.79
N ASN A 37 2.64 6.88 -3.54
CA ASN A 37 3.81 6.03 -3.41
C ASN A 37 4.96 6.78 -2.72
N TYR A 38 5.44 6.24 -1.59
CA TYR A 38 6.63 6.74 -0.91
C TYR A 38 7.81 5.78 -1.09
N ASP A 39 8.94 6.36 -1.50
CA ASP A 39 10.18 5.64 -1.69
C ASP A 39 11.02 5.66 -0.40
N VAL A 40 10.93 4.58 0.38
CA VAL A 40 11.69 4.44 1.63
C VAL A 40 13.18 4.15 1.40
N SER A 41 13.61 3.95 0.14
CA SER A 41 15.03 3.83 -0.18
C SER A 41 15.71 5.19 -0.32
N LYS A 42 14.96 6.22 -0.73
CA LYS A 42 15.45 7.61 -0.81
C LYS A 42 15.18 8.37 0.49
N ASP A 43 14.05 8.11 1.13
CA ASP A 43 13.65 8.77 2.37
C ASP A 43 13.91 7.88 3.59
N LEU A 44 15.03 8.15 4.26
CA LEU A 44 15.42 7.47 5.51
C LEU A 44 14.39 7.65 6.63
N GLU A 45 13.71 8.80 6.70
CA GLU A 45 12.64 9.05 7.67
C GLU A 45 11.47 8.08 7.43
N ARG A 46 11.01 7.95 6.17
CA ARG A 46 9.92 7.03 5.81
C ARG A 46 10.29 5.57 6.02
N ARG A 47 11.58 5.24 5.87
CA ARG A 47 12.10 3.91 6.21
C ARG A 47 12.01 3.62 7.70
N GLN A 48 12.41 4.57 8.55
CA GLN A 48 12.30 4.42 10.00
C GLN A 48 10.84 4.39 10.45
N GLU A 49 10.00 5.26 9.89
CA GLU A 49 8.56 5.27 10.14
C GLU A 49 7.93 3.92 9.78
N MET A 50 8.19 3.40 8.58
CA MET A 50 7.75 2.06 8.17
C MET A 50 8.18 1.01 9.19
N PHE A 51 9.45 1.00 9.57
CA PHE A 51 9.98 0.04 10.54
C PHE A 51 9.34 0.16 11.92
N ASN A 52 9.08 1.39 12.37
CA ASN A 52 8.49 1.67 13.67
C ASN A 52 7.00 1.28 13.71
N ILE A 53 6.28 1.52 12.61
CA ILE A 53 4.86 1.17 12.47
C ILE A 53 4.68 -0.34 12.33
N THR A 54 5.46 -0.99 11.46
CA THR A 54 5.28 -2.41 11.15
C THR A 54 6.00 -3.32 12.13
N SER A 55 7.03 -2.82 12.83
CA SER A 55 7.98 -3.63 13.61
C SER A 55 8.56 -4.82 12.82
N GLN A 56 8.51 -4.75 11.48
CA GLN A 56 8.94 -5.82 10.58
C GLN A 56 9.72 -5.24 9.41
N MET A 57 10.80 -5.94 9.01
CA MET A 57 11.62 -5.63 7.83
C MET A 57 10.93 -5.93 6.48
N GLY A 58 9.63 -6.25 6.47
CA GLY A 58 8.94 -6.72 5.27
C GLY A 58 8.45 -5.57 4.38
N VAL A 59 8.85 -5.58 3.12
CA VAL A 59 8.23 -4.78 2.03
C VAL A 59 7.52 -5.72 1.06
N PRO A 60 6.45 -5.28 0.35
CA PRO A 60 5.85 -3.95 0.32
C PRO A 60 5.01 -3.63 1.58
N VAL A 61 4.87 -2.36 1.96
CA VAL A 61 3.95 -1.94 3.04
C VAL A 61 2.91 -1.02 2.44
N THR A 62 1.64 -1.32 2.65
CA THR A 62 0.51 -0.53 2.17
C THR A 62 -0.30 -0.03 3.34
N VAL A 63 -0.47 1.27 3.46
CA VAL A 63 -1.30 1.93 4.45
C VAL A 63 -2.58 2.40 3.76
N ILE A 64 -3.73 2.05 4.30
CA ILE A 64 -5.05 2.37 3.74
C ILE A 64 -5.81 3.14 4.82
N GLY A 65 -5.79 4.47 4.74
CA GLY A 65 -6.27 5.33 5.82
C GLY A 65 -5.46 5.11 7.09
N ASP A 66 -6.08 4.47 8.09
CA ASP A 66 -5.47 4.11 9.37
C ASP A 66 -5.01 2.64 9.43
N ASP A 67 -5.37 1.81 8.45
CA ASP A 67 -5.01 0.40 8.39
C ASP A 67 -3.63 0.21 7.76
N VAL A 68 -2.80 -0.66 8.35
CA VAL A 68 -1.47 -0.98 7.82
C VAL A 68 -1.42 -2.44 7.42
N VAL A 69 -1.13 -2.67 6.14
CA VAL A 69 -0.93 -3.99 5.53
C VAL A 69 0.54 -4.16 5.21
N ILE A 70 1.14 -5.20 5.78
CA ILE A 70 2.53 -5.56 5.56
C ILE A 70 2.56 -6.72 4.56
N GLY A 71 3.38 -6.61 3.53
CA GLY A 71 3.46 -7.56 2.43
C GLY A 71 2.47 -7.26 1.29
N PHE A 72 2.47 -8.15 0.30
CA PHE A 72 1.49 -8.14 -0.78
C PHE A 72 0.33 -9.07 -0.44
N ASP A 73 -0.62 -8.57 0.35
CA ASP A 73 -1.74 -9.34 0.88
C ASP A 73 -3.01 -9.03 0.07
N LYS A 74 -3.20 -9.72 -1.06
CA LYS A 74 -4.27 -9.41 -2.02
C LYS A 74 -5.66 -9.44 -1.38
N GLU A 75 -5.93 -10.42 -0.51
CA GLU A 75 -7.22 -10.52 0.20
C GLU A 75 -7.47 -9.30 1.09
N LYS A 76 -6.48 -8.94 1.92
CA LYS A 76 -6.58 -7.80 2.84
C LYS A 76 -6.70 -6.47 2.11
N LEU A 77 -5.94 -6.29 1.03
CA LEU A 77 -6.05 -5.13 0.15
C LEU A 77 -7.44 -5.08 -0.49
N SER A 78 -7.97 -6.21 -0.96
CA SER A 78 -9.29 -6.28 -1.57
C SER A 78 -10.41 -5.97 -0.59
N GLU A 79 -10.30 -6.45 0.65
CA GLU A 79 -11.27 -6.19 1.72
C GLU A 79 -11.23 -4.72 2.16
N LEU A 80 -10.03 -4.17 2.39
CA LEU A 80 -9.87 -2.79 2.84
C LEU A 80 -10.33 -1.78 1.78
N LEU A 81 -10.11 -2.08 0.50
CA LEU A 81 -10.51 -1.25 -0.63
C LEU A 81 -11.89 -1.62 -1.18
N ASN A 82 -12.52 -2.62 -0.59
CA ASN A 82 -13.83 -3.15 -0.97
C ASN A 82 -13.93 -3.43 -2.48
N ILE A 83 -12.86 -3.95 -3.07
CA ILE A 83 -12.82 -4.39 -4.47
C ILE A 83 -13.13 -5.89 -4.53
N THR A 84 -14.11 -6.27 -5.34
CA THR A 84 -14.44 -7.68 -5.57
C THR A 84 -13.28 -8.39 -6.26
N ALA A 85 -12.81 -9.50 -5.68
CA ALA A 85 -11.68 -10.30 -6.15
C ALA A 85 -11.94 -11.01 -7.48
#